data_AF-A0A852TWE5-F1
#
_entry.id   AF-A0A852TWE5-F1
#
_cell.length_a   1.000
_cell.length_b   1.000
_cell.length_c   1.000
_cell.angle_alpha   90.00
_cell.angle_beta   90.00
_cell.angle_gamma   90.00
#
_symmetry.space_group_name_H-M   'P 1'
#
loop_
_entity.id
_entity.type
_entity.pdbx_description
1 polymer ?
#
loop_
_entity_poly.entity_id
_entity_poly.type
_entity_poly.pdbx_seq_one_letter_code
_entity_poly.pdbx_strand_id
1 'polypeptide(L)'
;MVGATGWALISAGWEAREARAAEEAEAAAYGSTFEDAVDECGLGYSSGADIGDEGASLVIDHRGQDETGGLSYAQLDCVTNAVDAPDHVTAHMENTTAMDGRQSASWDGITASWSYHPDRGLDIVFSLDRDR
;
A
#
# COMPACT_ATOMS: atom_id res chain seq x y z
N MET A 1 19.84 -12.24 -55.62
CA MET A 1 18.54 -12.07 -54.95
C MET A 1 18.58 -12.87 -53.65
N VAL A 2 18.85 -12.21 -52.52
CA VAL A 2 18.68 -12.80 -51.19
C VAL A 2 17.92 -11.76 -50.37
N GLY A 3 16.72 -12.11 -49.95
CA GLY A 3 15.74 -11.19 -49.35
C GLY A 3 16.11 -10.84 -47.91
N ALA A 4 16.14 -9.55 -47.63
CA ALA A 4 16.28 -8.99 -46.29
C ALA A 4 14.88 -8.60 -45.77
N THR A 5 14.13 -9.55 -45.24
CA THR A 5 12.85 -9.27 -44.56
C THR A 5 12.64 -10.30 -43.46
N GLY A 6 13.18 -10.04 -42.26
CA GLY A 6 12.99 -10.96 -41.14
C GLY A 6 13.52 -10.49 -39.78
N TRP A 7 14.15 -9.33 -39.68
CA TRP A 7 14.80 -8.89 -38.44
C TRP A 7 14.06 -7.79 -37.67
N ALA A 8 13.11 -7.08 -38.29
CA ALA A 8 12.48 -5.91 -37.69
C ALA A 8 11.28 -6.20 -36.76
N LEU A 9 10.70 -7.41 -36.79
CA LEU A 9 9.50 -7.73 -35.98
C LEU A 9 9.83 -8.35 -34.62
N ILE A 10 11.06 -8.81 -34.41
CA ILE A 10 11.47 -9.43 -33.14
C ILE A 10 11.73 -8.35 -32.08
N SER A 11 12.14 -7.13 -32.49
CA SER A 11 12.51 -6.05 -31.57
C SER A 11 11.34 -5.50 -30.77
N ALA A 12 10.28 -5.08 -31.44
CA ALA A 12 9.11 -4.52 -30.77
C ALA A 12 8.44 -5.50 -29.79
N GLY A 13 8.51 -6.80 -30.06
CA GLY A 13 7.97 -7.83 -29.18
C GLY A 13 8.84 -8.17 -27.96
N TRP A 14 10.14 -7.81 -27.97
CA TRP A 14 10.99 -7.94 -26.79
C TRP A 14 10.92 -6.74 -25.87
N GLU A 15 10.76 -5.55 -26.44
CA GLU A 15 10.72 -4.31 -25.66
C GLU A 15 9.44 -4.29 -24.79
N ALA A 16 8.32 -4.73 -25.35
CA ALA A 16 7.05 -4.80 -24.62
C ALA A 16 7.00 -5.86 -23.51
N ARG A 17 7.71 -6.99 -23.66
CA ARG A 17 7.75 -8.04 -22.61
C ARG A 17 8.72 -7.69 -21.49
N GLU A 18 9.81 -6.98 -21.80
CA GLU A 18 10.74 -6.48 -20.79
C GLU A 18 10.10 -5.39 -19.94
N ALA A 19 9.33 -4.49 -20.56
CA ALA A 19 8.57 -3.47 -19.83
C ALA A 19 7.55 -4.10 -18.86
N ARG A 20 6.76 -5.10 -19.31
CA ARG A 20 5.81 -5.80 -18.43
C ARG A 20 6.50 -6.59 -17.33
N ALA A 21 7.62 -7.24 -17.62
CA ALA A 21 8.38 -7.96 -16.59
C ALA A 21 8.97 -7.01 -15.54
N ALA A 22 9.34 -5.78 -15.93
CA ALA A 22 9.80 -4.75 -14.99
C ALA A 22 8.64 -4.23 -14.12
N GLU A 23 7.48 -3.94 -14.73
CA GLU A 23 6.26 -3.53 -14.03
C GLU A 23 5.76 -4.62 -13.06
N GLU A 24 5.77 -5.88 -13.47
CA GLU A 24 5.43 -7.02 -12.60
C GLU A 24 6.44 -7.20 -11.46
N ALA A 25 7.73 -7.01 -11.71
CA ALA A 25 8.77 -7.12 -10.68
C ALA A 25 8.71 -5.97 -9.66
N GLU A 26 8.43 -4.75 -10.12
CA GLU A 26 8.19 -3.59 -9.26
C GLU A 26 6.89 -3.79 -8.46
N ALA A 27 5.83 -4.27 -9.10
CA ALA A 27 4.58 -4.61 -8.42
C ALA A 27 4.76 -5.70 -7.35
N ALA A 28 5.57 -6.71 -7.63
CA ALA A 28 5.92 -7.75 -6.68
C ALA A 28 6.78 -7.21 -5.52
N ALA A 29 7.74 -6.33 -5.80
CA ALA A 29 8.59 -5.70 -4.78
C ALA A 29 7.77 -4.81 -3.84
N TYR A 30 6.76 -4.12 -4.36
CA TYR A 30 5.83 -3.35 -3.54
C TYR A 30 4.79 -4.24 -2.83
N GLY A 31 4.39 -5.37 -3.42
CA GLY A 31 3.50 -6.34 -2.77
C GLY A 31 4.12 -6.93 -1.50
N SER A 32 5.43 -7.21 -1.54
CA SER A 32 6.16 -7.58 -0.33
C SER A 32 6.23 -6.47 0.72
N THR A 33 6.14 -5.18 0.34
CA THR A 33 6.21 -4.07 1.30
C THR A 33 5.13 -4.15 2.39
N PHE A 34 3.90 -4.50 2.03
CA PHE A 34 2.83 -4.62 3.02
C PHE A 34 2.93 -5.89 3.86
N GLU A 35 3.31 -7.01 3.26
CA GLU A 35 3.54 -8.27 3.98
C GLU A 35 4.71 -8.13 4.97
N ASP A 36 5.83 -7.55 4.53
CA ASP A 36 7.01 -7.27 5.35
C ASP A 36 6.66 -6.33 6.51
N ALA A 37 5.89 -5.26 6.26
CA ALA A 37 5.44 -4.34 7.32
C ALA A 37 4.54 -5.04 8.36
N VAL A 38 3.62 -5.88 7.91
CA VAL A 38 2.75 -6.69 8.80
C VAL A 38 3.57 -7.66 9.64
N ASP A 39 4.55 -8.33 9.04
CA ASP A 39 5.43 -9.28 9.73
C ASP A 39 6.37 -8.57 10.72
N GLU A 40 7.01 -7.47 10.32
CA GLU A 40 7.88 -6.65 11.18
C GLU A 40 7.15 -6.15 12.42
N CYS A 41 5.91 -5.67 12.24
CA CYS A 41 5.08 -5.16 13.32
C CYS A 41 4.33 -6.26 14.11
N GLY A 42 4.54 -7.54 13.77
CA GLY A 42 3.94 -8.68 14.48
C GLY A 42 2.42 -8.75 14.34
N LEU A 43 1.89 -8.34 13.18
CA LEU A 43 0.46 -8.18 12.92
C LEU A 43 -0.20 -9.39 12.24
N GLY A 44 0.56 -10.43 11.87
CA GLY A 44 0.04 -11.60 11.14
C GLY A 44 -1.07 -12.41 11.83
N TYR A 45 -1.38 -12.13 13.10
CA TYR A 45 -2.54 -12.69 13.83
C TYR A 45 -3.45 -11.62 14.43
N SER A 46 -3.22 -10.35 14.11
CA SER A 46 -4.00 -9.22 14.64
C SER A 46 -5.31 -9.06 13.88
N SER A 47 -6.38 -8.69 14.57
CA SER A 47 -7.71 -8.50 13.95
C SER A 47 -7.89 -7.12 13.30
N GLY A 48 -6.80 -6.44 12.93
CA GLY A 48 -6.85 -5.05 12.44
C GLY A 48 -5.83 -4.76 11.34
N ALA A 49 -5.27 -5.79 10.72
CA ALA A 49 -4.40 -5.68 9.57
C ALA A 49 -4.73 -6.81 8.59
N ASP A 50 -5.28 -6.45 7.43
CA ASP A 50 -5.70 -7.41 6.41
C ASP A 50 -4.99 -7.10 5.09
N ILE A 51 -4.18 -8.05 4.62
CA ILE A 51 -3.55 -8.00 3.30
C ILE A 51 -4.55 -8.44 2.24
N GLY A 52 -4.72 -7.62 1.21
CA GLY A 52 -5.61 -7.84 0.07
C GLY A 52 -4.87 -7.81 -1.26
N ASP A 53 -5.63 -8.04 -2.34
CA ASP A 53 -5.17 -7.87 -3.72
C ASP A 53 -3.82 -8.52 -4.04
N GLU A 54 -3.64 -9.78 -3.59
CA GLU A 54 -2.40 -10.55 -3.79
C GLU A 54 -1.15 -9.83 -3.23
N GLY A 55 -1.30 -9.13 -2.10
CA GLY A 55 -0.24 -8.35 -1.47
C GLY A 55 -0.28 -6.86 -1.84
N ALA A 56 -1.11 -6.46 -2.80
CA ALA A 56 -1.10 -5.09 -3.32
C ALA A 56 -1.94 -4.08 -2.54
N SER A 57 -2.65 -4.51 -1.49
CA SER A 57 -3.34 -3.64 -0.56
C SER A 57 -3.22 -4.10 0.88
N LEU A 58 -3.29 -3.13 1.80
CA LEU A 58 -3.31 -3.36 3.24
C LEU A 58 -4.41 -2.51 3.87
N VAL A 59 -5.35 -3.16 4.53
CA VAL A 59 -6.41 -2.52 5.30
C VAL A 59 -6.01 -2.53 6.77
N ILE A 60 -5.99 -1.34 7.39
CA ILE A 60 -5.70 -1.16 8.81
C ILE A 60 -6.95 -0.65 9.53
N ASP A 61 -7.31 -1.36 10.60
CA ASP A 61 -8.33 -0.96 11.57
C ASP A 61 -7.64 -0.65 12.89
N HIS A 62 -7.52 0.65 13.21
CA HIS A 62 -7.05 1.11 14.51
C HIS A 62 -8.22 1.31 15.47
N ARG A 63 -8.12 0.70 16.65
CA ARG A 63 -9.17 0.67 17.67
C ARG A 63 -9.62 2.06 18.13
N GLY A 64 -10.93 2.30 18.05
CA GLY A 64 -11.59 3.45 18.68
C GLY A 64 -11.82 3.32 20.19
N GLN A 65 -12.35 4.37 20.80
CA GLN A 65 -12.58 4.39 22.26
C GLN A 65 -13.62 3.38 22.75
N ASP A 66 -14.59 3.05 21.90
CA ASP A 66 -15.70 2.14 22.23
C ASP A 66 -15.45 0.69 21.77
N GLU A 67 -14.27 0.42 21.19
CA GLU A 67 -13.94 -0.87 20.61
C GLU A 67 -12.98 -1.69 21.48
N THR A 68 -13.08 -3.00 21.36
CA THR A 68 -12.21 -3.97 22.05
C THR A 68 -11.28 -4.74 21.11
N GLY A 69 -11.51 -4.64 19.80
CA GLY A 69 -10.65 -5.16 18.72
C GLY A 69 -9.97 -4.04 17.95
N GLY A 70 -9.13 -4.40 16.98
CA GLY A 70 -8.35 -3.45 16.18
C GLY A 70 -6.94 -3.22 16.74
N LEU A 71 -6.10 -2.52 15.97
CA LEU A 71 -4.71 -2.25 16.32
C LEU A 71 -4.61 -1.25 17.47
N SER A 72 -3.64 -1.47 18.36
CA SER A 72 -3.19 -0.42 19.30
C SER A 72 -2.52 0.73 18.54
N TYR A 73 -2.44 1.91 19.17
CA TYR A 73 -1.71 3.04 18.58
C TYR A 73 -0.24 2.70 18.27
N ALA A 74 0.43 1.91 19.12
CA ALA A 74 1.81 1.50 18.87
C ALA A 74 1.94 0.58 17.64
N GLN A 75 0.92 -0.25 17.36
CA GLN A 75 0.89 -1.09 16.16
C GLN A 75 0.57 -0.28 14.90
N LEU A 76 -0.36 0.69 15.02
CA LEU A 76 -0.64 1.65 13.96
C LEU A 76 0.61 2.46 13.60
N ASP A 77 1.30 3.02 14.60
CA ASP A 77 2.54 3.77 14.41
C ASP A 77 3.63 2.90 13.76
N CYS A 78 3.80 1.66 14.24
CA CYS A 78 4.73 0.71 13.64
C CYS A 78 4.45 0.51 12.15
N VAL A 79 3.20 0.18 11.78
CA VAL A 79 2.89 -0.14 10.37
C VAL A 79 3.00 1.09 9.48
N THR A 80 2.61 2.28 9.95
CA THR A 80 2.81 3.53 9.17
C THR A 80 4.28 3.85 8.95
N ASN A 81 5.14 3.57 9.93
CA ASN A 81 6.58 3.74 9.79
C ASN A 81 7.19 2.67 8.86
N ALA A 82 6.75 1.42 8.96
CA ALA A 82 7.26 0.31 8.15
C ALA A 82 6.93 0.44 6.65
N VAL A 83 5.85 1.16 6.30
CA VAL A 83 5.54 1.54 4.91
C VAL A 83 6.14 2.89 4.50
N ASP A 84 7.11 3.41 5.27
CA ASP A 84 7.83 4.65 5.05
C ASP A 84 6.91 5.88 4.86
N ALA A 85 5.78 5.94 5.59
CA ALA A 85 4.89 7.10 5.52
C ALA A 85 5.63 8.39 5.93
N PRO A 86 5.65 9.44 5.09
CA PRO A 86 6.33 10.68 5.44
C PRO A 86 5.72 11.35 6.68
N ASP A 87 6.53 12.04 7.48
CA ASP A 87 6.08 12.77 8.68
C ASP A 87 4.84 13.64 8.45
N HIS A 88 4.74 14.29 7.29
CA HIS A 88 3.61 15.15 6.95
C HIS A 88 2.32 14.36 6.68
N VAL A 89 2.41 13.11 6.20
CA VAL A 89 1.28 12.21 6.01
C VAL A 89 0.81 11.70 7.37
N THR A 90 1.74 11.25 8.23
CA THR A 90 1.43 10.82 9.59
C THR A 90 0.78 11.97 10.40
N ALA A 91 1.34 13.18 10.34
CA ALA A 91 0.74 14.36 10.97
C ALA A 91 -0.65 14.71 10.41
N HIS A 92 -0.90 14.47 9.12
CA HIS A 92 -2.23 14.66 8.52
C HIS A 92 -3.22 13.62 9.06
N MET A 93 -2.83 12.35 9.18
CA MET A 93 -3.65 11.32 9.83
C MET A 93 -3.98 11.69 11.28
N GLU A 94 -2.99 12.08 12.08
CA GLU A 94 -3.17 12.45 13.50
C GLU A 94 -4.07 13.68 13.70
N ASN A 95 -4.08 14.61 12.75
CA ASN A 95 -4.90 15.81 12.81
C ASN A 95 -6.27 15.65 12.11
N THR A 96 -6.56 14.47 11.55
CA THR A 96 -7.85 14.21 10.89
C THR A 96 -8.96 14.07 11.92
N THR A 97 -10.05 14.81 11.74
CA THR A 97 -11.24 14.74 12.59
C THR A 97 -12.38 14.00 11.89
N ALA A 98 -13.39 13.59 12.67
CA ALA A 98 -14.59 12.95 12.13
C ALA A 98 -15.37 13.80 11.11
N MET A 99 -15.18 15.13 11.12
CA MET A 99 -15.87 16.05 10.21
C MET A 99 -15.16 16.20 8.86
N ASP A 100 -13.88 15.83 8.78
CA ASP A 100 -13.09 15.98 7.55
C ASP A 100 -13.45 14.92 6.49
N GLY A 101 -14.14 13.85 6.91
CA GLY A 101 -14.52 12.76 6.03
C GLY A 101 -13.30 11.93 5.60
N ARG A 102 -13.35 11.37 4.39
CA ARG A 102 -12.27 10.55 3.84
C ARG A 102 -11.15 11.42 3.30
N GLN A 103 -9.94 11.17 3.77
CA GLN A 103 -8.70 11.84 3.38
C GLN A 103 -7.84 10.88 2.53
N SER A 104 -6.79 11.41 1.90
CA SER A 104 -5.83 10.62 1.12
C SER A 104 -4.48 11.31 0.97
N ALA A 105 -3.42 10.53 0.83
CA ALA A 105 -2.06 10.97 0.50
C ALA A 105 -1.33 9.85 -0.27
N SER A 106 -0.28 10.21 -1.02
CA SER A 106 0.53 9.25 -1.78
C SER A 106 2.02 9.57 -1.65
N TRP A 107 2.85 8.53 -1.58
CA TRP A 107 4.31 8.59 -1.51
C TRP A 107 4.89 7.29 -2.06
N ASP A 108 6.04 7.34 -2.72
CA ASP A 108 6.82 6.16 -3.14
C ASP A 108 5.99 5.00 -3.72
N GLY A 109 5.05 5.29 -4.63
CA GLY A 109 4.20 4.27 -5.24
C GLY A 109 3.07 3.71 -4.37
N ILE A 110 2.91 4.22 -3.14
CA ILE A 110 1.81 3.91 -2.20
C ILE A 110 0.81 5.05 -2.21
N THR A 111 -0.47 4.71 -2.20
CA THR A 111 -1.57 5.62 -1.87
C THR A 111 -2.24 5.13 -0.60
N ALA A 112 -2.40 6.01 0.38
CA ALA A 112 -3.21 5.78 1.56
C ALA A 112 -4.50 6.60 1.48
N SER A 113 -5.62 5.99 1.88
CA SER A 113 -6.88 6.68 2.12
C SER A 113 -7.43 6.31 3.49
N TRP A 114 -7.78 7.31 4.28
CA TRP A 114 -8.24 7.09 5.66
C TRP A 114 -9.46 7.89 6.04
N SER A 115 -10.12 7.44 7.12
CA SER A 115 -11.13 8.21 7.83
C SER A 115 -10.99 7.97 9.33
N TYR A 116 -11.32 8.96 10.14
CA TYR A 116 -11.26 8.87 11.59
C TYR A 116 -12.64 9.08 12.23
N HIS A 117 -12.93 8.33 13.29
CA HIS A 117 -13.99 8.66 14.25
C HIS A 117 -13.54 8.27 15.66
N PRO A 118 -13.74 9.08 16.71
CA PRO A 118 -13.32 8.72 18.06
C PRO A 118 -13.78 7.33 18.52
N ASP A 119 -15.02 6.97 18.21
CA ASP A 119 -15.62 5.68 18.62
C ASP A 119 -15.08 4.47 17.85
N ARG A 120 -14.61 4.66 16.60
CA ARG A 120 -14.16 3.59 15.68
C ARG A 120 -12.67 3.68 15.30
N GLY A 121 -11.96 4.66 15.86
CA GLY A 121 -10.57 4.96 15.58
C GLY A 121 -10.30 5.36 14.14
N LEU A 122 -9.15 4.93 13.61
CA LEU A 122 -8.63 5.33 12.30
C LEU A 122 -8.65 4.13 11.36
N ASP A 123 -9.46 4.22 10.30
CA ASP A 123 -9.55 3.22 9.24
C ASP A 123 -8.66 3.65 8.08
N ILE A 124 -7.63 2.89 7.73
CA ILE A 124 -6.72 3.18 6.60
C ILE A 124 -6.80 2.07 5.56
N VAL A 125 -6.77 2.46 4.28
CA VAL A 125 -6.49 1.56 3.17
C VAL A 125 -5.23 2.05 2.49
N PHE A 126 -4.19 1.22 2.46
CA PHE A 126 -3.03 1.40 1.61
C PHE A 126 -3.21 0.58 0.34
N SER A 127 -2.82 1.15 -0.79
CA SER A 127 -2.80 0.46 -2.08
C SER A 127 -1.60 0.94 -2.89
N LEU A 128 -1.10 0.07 -3.74
CA LEU A 128 -0.01 0.42 -4.64
C LEU A 128 -0.56 1.12 -5.90
N ASP A 129 0.09 2.20 -6.33
CA ASP A 129 -0.12 2.83 -7.63
C ASP A 129 0.41 1.88 -8.70
N ARG A 130 -0.51 1.19 -9.39
CA ARG A 130 -0.18 0.21 -10.45
C ARG A 130 0.11 0.84 -11.82
N ASP A 131 0.03 2.17 -11.93
CA ASP A 131 0.06 2.90 -13.21
C ASP A 131 1.35 3.73 -13.43
N ARG A 132 2.46 3.46 -12.72
CA ARG A 132 3.75 4.14 -12.93
C ARG A 132 4.76 3.27 -13.67
#